data_AF-A0A6N9DE84-F1
#
_entry.id   AF-A0A6N9DE84-F1
#
_cell.length_a   1.000
_cell.length_b   1.000
_cell.length_c   1.000
_cell.angle_alpha   90.00
_cell.angle_beta   90.00
_cell.angle_gamma   90.00
#
_symmetry.space_group_name_H-M   'P 1'
#
loop_
_entity.id
_entity.type
_entity.pdbx_description
1 polymer ?
#
loop_
_entity_poly.entity_id
_entity_poly.type
_entity_poly.pdbx_seq_one_letter_code
_entity_poly.pdbx_strand_id
1 'polypeptide(L)'
;MVSRTEAPVDTYAEAMSQQTQYALLRARARQRWDDLTDGDKPWVRVGFGASGQAAGSQEVFDALKHYGPNGTQQINLSMVGAHGLMYLEPVVDVIVPRANRVFHANVTHEVVPDIMSHYIDGRDQHPLHASAYAYSGHADDYSSHLHDWDQLPPNQLQKKIL
;
A
#
# COMPACT_ATOMS: atom_id res chain seq x y z
N MET A 1 -19.90 30.18 45.23
CA MET A 1 -19.54 28.76 45.43
C MET A 1 -20.17 27.99 44.27
N VAL A 2 -19.42 27.76 43.19
CA VAL A 2 -19.97 27.10 41.99
C VAL A 2 -19.99 25.60 42.27
N SER A 3 -21.20 25.06 42.45
CA SER A 3 -21.44 23.63 42.61
C SER A 3 -21.03 22.93 41.31
N ARG A 4 -20.04 22.05 41.36
CA ARG A 4 -19.70 21.15 40.25
C ARG A 4 -20.78 20.08 40.20
N THR A 5 -21.67 20.17 39.22
CA THR A 5 -22.58 19.08 38.88
C THR A 5 -21.75 17.98 38.23
N GLU A 6 -21.51 16.87 38.93
CA GLU A 6 -20.90 15.70 38.33
C GLU A 6 -21.88 15.09 37.31
N ALA A 7 -21.36 14.70 36.15
CA ALA A 7 -22.15 14.05 35.11
C ALA A 7 -22.76 12.72 35.63
N PRO A 8 -23.98 12.34 35.21
CA PRO A 8 -24.63 11.13 35.70
C PRO A 8 -23.82 9.87 35.35
N VAL A 9 -23.80 8.91 36.29
CA VAL A 9 -22.98 7.68 36.28
C VAL A 9 -23.06 6.89 34.96
N ASP A 10 -24.20 6.91 34.28
CA ASP A 10 -24.40 6.24 32.98
C ASP A 10 -23.53 6.81 31.85
N THR A 11 -23.25 8.12 31.87
CA THR A 11 -22.39 8.75 30.85
C THR A 11 -20.93 8.30 30.96
N TYR A 12 -20.46 7.97 32.17
CA TYR A 12 -19.12 7.42 32.37
C TYR A 12 -19.04 5.96 31.90
N ALA A 13 -20.08 5.15 32.12
CA ALA A 13 -20.12 3.77 31.66
C ALA A 13 -20.17 3.67 30.12
N GLU A 14 -20.97 4.53 29.47
CA GLU A 14 -21.02 4.62 28.00
C GLU A 14 -19.69 5.13 27.42
N ALA A 15 -19.10 6.18 27.99
CA ALA A 15 -17.80 6.69 27.56
C ALA A 15 -16.67 5.64 27.76
N MET A 16 -16.67 4.90 28.86
CA MET A 16 -15.73 3.79 29.12
C MET A 16 -15.92 2.64 28.10
N SER A 17 -17.17 2.33 27.72
CA SER A 17 -17.46 1.32 26.69
C SER A 17 -16.97 1.74 25.31
N GLN A 18 -17.17 3.01 24.92
CA GLN A 18 -16.70 3.55 23.64
C GLN A 18 -15.17 3.64 23.59
N GLN A 19 -14.53 4.03 24.69
CA GLN A 19 -13.08 4.07 24.80
C GLN A 19 -12.46 2.67 24.69
N THR A 20 -13.12 1.65 25.24
CA THR A 20 -12.73 0.25 25.10
C THR A 20 -12.92 -0.25 23.66
N GLN A 21 -14.03 0.09 23.01
CA GLN A 21 -14.29 -0.29 21.62
C GLN A 21 -13.30 0.36 20.65
N TYR A 22 -12.99 1.65 20.84
CA TYR A 22 -11.97 2.35 20.07
C TYR A 22 -10.60 1.70 20.23
N ALA A 23 -10.18 1.40 21.47
CA ALA A 23 -8.90 0.75 21.73
C ALA A 23 -8.79 -0.60 21.01
N LEU A 24 -9.85 -1.40 21.00
CA LEU A 24 -9.92 -2.68 20.29
C LEU A 24 -9.87 -2.52 18.77
N LEU A 25 -10.56 -1.53 18.20
CA LEU A 25 -10.50 -1.22 16.76
C LEU A 25 -9.10 -0.76 16.38
N ARG A 26 -8.50 0.14 17.17
CA ARG A 26 -7.15 0.65 16.99
C ARG A 26 -6.10 -0.46 17.05
N ALA A 27 -6.22 -1.39 18.00
CA ALA A 27 -5.32 -2.53 18.12
C ALA A 27 -5.41 -3.48 16.92
N ARG A 28 -6.64 -3.84 16.52
CA ARG A 28 -6.87 -4.67 15.33
C ARG A 28 -6.37 -4.02 14.04
N ALA A 29 -6.57 -2.72 13.89
CA ALA A 29 -6.10 -1.97 12.73
C ALA A 29 -4.56 -1.94 12.65
N ARG A 30 -3.87 -1.75 13.79
CA ARG A 30 -2.40 -1.83 13.85
C ARG A 30 -1.92 -3.22 13.49
N GLN A 31 -2.46 -4.25 14.13
CA GLN A 31 -2.06 -5.62 13.83
C GLN A 31 -2.24 -5.95 12.35
N ARG A 32 -3.38 -5.57 11.75
CA ARG A 32 -3.60 -5.79 10.33
C ARG A 32 -2.65 -4.99 9.43
N TRP A 33 -2.28 -3.78 9.84
CA TRP A 33 -1.29 -2.97 9.15
C TRP A 33 0.08 -3.65 9.20
N ASP A 34 0.52 -4.08 10.38
CA ASP A 34 1.80 -4.78 10.58
C ASP A 34 1.83 -6.10 9.78
N ASP A 35 0.74 -6.87 9.76
CA ASP A 35 0.62 -8.10 8.94
C ASP A 35 0.78 -7.82 7.44
N LEU A 36 0.42 -6.63 6.98
CA LEU A 36 0.50 -6.23 5.57
C LEU A 36 1.86 -5.63 5.19
N THR A 37 2.49 -4.88 6.10
CA THR A 37 3.76 -4.18 5.81
C THR A 37 4.99 -4.97 6.23
N ASP A 38 4.90 -5.72 7.33
CA ASP A 38 6.02 -6.44 7.96
C ASP A 38 5.82 -7.96 8.02
N GLY A 39 4.70 -8.46 7.49
CA GLY A 39 4.40 -9.90 7.38
C GLY A 39 5.29 -10.63 6.37
N ASP A 40 4.98 -11.88 6.04
CA ASP A 40 5.86 -12.72 5.21
C ASP A 40 5.60 -12.65 3.70
N LYS A 41 4.52 -11.98 3.28
CA LYS A 41 4.10 -11.92 1.88
C LYS A 41 4.23 -10.50 1.34
N PRO A 42 4.71 -10.30 0.10
CA PRO A 42 4.63 -9.01 -0.55
C PRO A 42 3.19 -8.50 -0.59
N TRP A 43 3.01 -7.22 -0.30
CA TRP A 43 1.72 -6.54 -0.47
C TRP A 43 1.73 -5.77 -1.78
N VAL A 44 1.03 -6.32 -2.76
CA VAL A 44 0.81 -5.76 -4.09
C VAL A 44 -0.45 -4.91 -4.07
N ARG A 45 -0.32 -3.68 -4.56
CA ARG A 45 -1.37 -2.67 -4.51
C ARG A 45 -1.54 -2.05 -5.89
N VAL A 46 -2.78 -2.01 -6.38
CA VAL A 46 -3.12 -1.45 -7.69
C VAL A 46 -3.86 -0.13 -7.50
N GLY A 47 -3.35 0.96 -8.07
CA GLY A 47 -4.03 2.25 -8.12
C GLY A 47 -5.34 2.11 -8.89
N PHE A 48 -6.47 2.38 -8.22
CA PHE A 48 -7.81 2.11 -8.73
C PHE A 48 -8.75 3.31 -8.60
N GLY A 49 -8.20 4.53 -8.58
CA GLY A 49 -9.00 5.75 -8.75
C GLY A 49 -9.56 5.88 -10.17
N ALA A 50 -10.34 6.93 -10.43
CA ALA A 50 -10.97 7.15 -11.74
C ALA A 50 -9.96 7.13 -12.91
N SER A 51 -8.77 7.72 -12.73
CA SER A 51 -7.68 7.67 -13.71
C SER A 51 -7.14 6.26 -13.94
N GLY A 52 -6.91 5.49 -12.87
CA GLY A 52 -6.46 4.11 -12.96
C GLY A 52 -7.48 3.21 -13.66
N GLN A 53 -8.76 3.34 -13.31
CA GLN A 53 -9.84 2.63 -14.01
C GLN A 53 -9.88 2.97 -15.50
N ALA A 54 -9.76 4.25 -15.86
CA ALA A 54 -9.71 4.68 -17.26
C ALA A 54 -8.46 4.19 -18.00
N ALA A 55 -7.36 3.96 -17.28
CA ALA A 55 -6.08 3.49 -17.81
C ALA A 55 -5.95 1.96 -17.87
N GLY A 56 -6.94 1.19 -17.37
CA GLY A 56 -6.94 -0.27 -17.42
C GLY A 56 -6.44 -0.97 -16.15
N SER A 57 -6.58 -0.35 -14.98
CA SER A 57 -6.19 -0.99 -13.71
C SER A 57 -6.99 -2.26 -13.38
N GLN A 58 -8.18 -2.46 -13.97
CA GLN A 58 -8.98 -3.66 -13.73
C GLN A 58 -8.31 -4.88 -14.36
N GLU A 59 -7.84 -4.76 -15.59
CA GLU A 59 -7.13 -5.80 -16.32
C GLU A 59 -5.83 -6.18 -15.61
N VAL A 60 -5.11 -5.19 -15.07
CA VAL A 60 -3.90 -5.41 -14.25
C VAL A 60 -4.23 -6.14 -12.95
N PHE A 61 -5.27 -5.73 -12.23
CA PHE A 61 -5.69 -6.40 -11.00
C PHE A 61 -6.13 -7.84 -11.24
N ASP A 62 -6.87 -8.08 -12.33
CA ASP A 62 -7.30 -9.43 -12.69
C ASP A 62 -6.12 -10.31 -13.11
N ALA A 63 -5.14 -9.78 -13.84
CA ALA A 63 -3.91 -10.52 -14.14
C ALA A 63 -3.14 -10.90 -12.87
N LEU A 64 -3.01 -9.98 -11.91
CA LEU A 64 -2.37 -10.24 -10.61
C LEU A 64 -3.10 -11.31 -9.79
N LYS A 65 -4.44 -11.30 -9.82
CA LYS A 65 -5.27 -12.28 -9.12
C LYS A 65 -5.06 -13.71 -9.63
N HIS A 66 -4.74 -13.86 -10.90
CA HIS A 66 -4.51 -15.15 -11.55
C HIS A 66 -3.02 -15.48 -11.75
N TYR A 67 -2.11 -14.68 -11.19
CA TYR A 67 -0.68 -14.92 -11.34
C TYR A 67 -0.20 -16.14 -10.55
N GLY A 68 0.50 -17.06 -11.23
CA GLY A 68 1.20 -18.20 -10.66
C GLY A 68 0.33 -19.44 -10.36
N PRO A 69 0.93 -20.64 -10.21
CA PRO A 69 0.20 -21.90 -9.97
C PRO A 69 -0.53 -21.92 -8.63
N ASN A 70 -0.07 -21.11 -7.66
CA ASN A 70 -0.68 -20.96 -6.34
C ASN A 70 -1.61 -19.73 -6.24
N GLY A 71 -1.83 -19.01 -7.35
CA GLY A 71 -2.61 -17.77 -7.39
C GLY A 71 -2.13 -16.74 -6.36
N THR A 72 -3.10 -16.06 -5.72
CA THR A 72 -2.83 -15.03 -4.70
C THR A 72 -2.31 -15.56 -3.37
N GLN A 73 -2.06 -16.87 -3.20
CA GLN A 73 -1.60 -17.39 -1.91
C GLN A 73 -0.22 -16.87 -1.50
N GLN A 74 0.56 -16.35 -2.45
CA GLN A 74 1.93 -15.86 -2.24
C GLN A 74 2.00 -14.34 -1.99
N ILE A 75 0.89 -13.61 -2.16
CA ILE A 75 0.84 -12.15 -2.01
C ILE A 75 -0.39 -11.69 -1.23
N ASN A 76 -0.29 -10.51 -0.62
CA ASN A 76 -1.47 -9.72 -0.32
C ASN A 76 -1.78 -8.86 -1.55
N LEU A 77 -3.03 -8.84 -2.01
CA LEU A 77 -3.45 -8.03 -3.17
C LEU A 77 -4.55 -7.05 -2.77
N SER A 78 -4.42 -5.77 -3.14
CA SER A 78 -5.42 -4.75 -2.82
C SER A 78 -5.58 -3.71 -3.91
N MET A 79 -6.82 -3.29 -4.16
CA MET A 79 -7.08 -2.03 -4.87
C MET A 79 -6.94 -0.87 -3.89
N VAL A 80 -6.25 0.19 -4.29
CA VAL A 80 -6.05 1.38 -3.48
C VAL A 80 -6.48 2.64 -4.23
N GLY A 81 -6.61 3.76 -3.52
CA GLY A 81 -6.87 5.05 -4.14
C GLY A 81 -5.75 5.50 -5.09
N ALA A 82 -6.01 6.52 -5.89
CA ALA A 82 -5.01 7.09 -6.80
C ALA A 82 -3.84 7.73 -6.03
N HIS A 83 -2.65 7.63 -6.60
CA HIS A 83 -1.43 8.20 -6.02
C HIS A 83 -1.17 9.65 -6.42
N GLY A 84 -2.03 10.24 -7.25
CA GLY A 84 -1.88 11.61 -7.75
C GLY A 84 -0.92 11.75 -8.94
N LEU A 85 -0.41 10.65 -9.48
CA LEU A 85 0.48 10.61 -10.64
C LEU A 85 -0.24 10.01 -11.85
N MET A 86 -1.30 10.69 -12.32
CA MET A 86 -2.21 10.14 -13.35
C MET A 86 -1.51 9.73 -14.66
N TYR A 87 -0.39 10.38 -14.99
CA TYR A 87 0.40 10.06 -16.20
C TYR A 87 1.22 8.77 -16.09
N LEU A 88 1.26 8.15 -14.91
CA LEU A 88 1.92 6.87 -14.66
C LEU A 88 0.92 5.71 -14.49
N GLU A 89 -0.39 5.98 -14.58
CA GLU A 89 -1.40 4.95 -14.42
C GLU A 89 -1.42 3.97 -15.61
N PRO A 90 -1.72 2.67 -15.38
CA PRO A 90 -1.93 2.02 -14.09
C PRO A 90 -0.66 1.93 -13.24
N VAL A 91 -0.75 2.36 -11.98
CA VAL A 91 0.34 2.23 -11.01
C VAL A 91 0.15 0.98 -10.17
N VAL A 92 1.17 0.11 -10.13
CA VAL A 92 1.25 -1.00 -9.19
C VAL A 92 2.38 -0.74 -8.22
N ASP A 93 2.08 -0.69 -6.93
CA ASP A 93 3.10 -0.60 -5.90
C ASP A 93 3.21 -1.90 -5.10
N VAL A 94 4.44 -2.29 -4.79
CA VAL A 94 4.74 -3.53 -4.07
C VAL A 94 5.52 -3.18 -2.83
N ILE A 95 4.97 -3.55 -1.66
CA ILE A 95 5.69 -3.51 -0.38
C ILE A 95 6.26 -4.90 -0.17
N VAL A 96 7.59 -5.02 -0.19
CA VAL A 96 8.28 -6.27 0.11
C VAL A 96 8.60 -6.29 1.61
N PRO A 97 8.32 -7.40 2.32
CA PRO A 97 8.69 -7.54 3.72
C PRO A 97 10.15 -7.18 3.99
N ARG A 98 10.37 -6.27 4.94
CA ARG A 98 11.71 -5.81 5.37
C ARG A 98 12.53 -5.14 4.26
N ALA A 99 11.89 -4.69 3.19
CA ALA A 99 12.52 -4.02 2.06
C ALA A 99 11.70 -2.78 1.65
N ASN A 100 12.14 -2.11 0.60
CA ASN A 100 11.49 -0.91 0.10
C ASN A 100 10.12 -1.20 -0.50
N ARG A 101 9.26 -0.18 -0.46
CA ARG A 101 8.09 -0.11 -1.34
C ARG A 101 8.52 0.42 -2.69
N VAL A 102 8.13 -0.25 -3.77
CA VAL A 102 8.49 0.14 -5.14
C VAL A 102 7.24 0.38 -5.95
N PHE A 103 7.26 1.43 -6.77
CA PHE A 103 6.15 1.87 -7.60
C PHE A 103 6.49 1.58 -9.07
N HIS A 104 5.71 0.70 -9.68
CA HIS A 104 5.74 0.41 -11.11
C HIS A 104 4.75 1.30 -11.85
N ALA A 105 5.21 1.96 -12.90
CA ALA A 105 4.42 2.87 -13.73
C ALA A 105 4.03 2.22 -15.06
N ASN A 106 2.94 2.74 -15.65
CA ASN A 106 2.42 2.34 -16.96
C ASN A 106 2.24 0.82 -17.07
N VAL A 107 1.76 0.20 -15.99
CA VAL A 107 1.68 -1.26 -15.92
C VAL A 107 0.53 -1.73 -16.79
N THR A 108 0.83 -2.68 -17.67
CA THR A 108 -0.18 -3.41 -18.44
C THR A 108 -0.32 -4.83 -17.91
N HIS A 109 -1.44 -5.49 -18.22
CA HIS A 109 -1.69 -6.85 -17.76
C HIS A 109 -0.66 -7.86 -18.30
N GLU A 110 -0.06 -7.58 -19.46
CA GLU A 110 0.98 -8.41 -20.09
C GLU A 110 2.32 -8.35 -19.35
N VAL A 111 2.62 -7.25 -18.65
CA VAL A 111 3.88 -7.05 -17.90
C VAL A 111 3.78 -7.58 -16.46
N VAL A 112 2.57 -7.88 -15.98
CA VAL A 112 2.34 -8.45 -14.64
C VAL A 112 3.18 -9.70 -14.38
N PRO A 113 3.26 -10.69 -15.28
CA PRO A 113 4.04 -11.88 -15.01
C PRO A 113 5.52 -11.61 -14.78
N ASP A 114 6.07 -10.66 -15.54
CA ASP A 114 7.46 -10.23 -15.39
C ASP A 114 7.64 -9.55 -14.04
N ILE A 115 6.84 -8.52 -13.71
CA ILE A 115 6.91 -7.82 -12.41
C ILE A 115 6.86 -8.82 -11.26
N MET A 116 5.93 -9.76 -11.28
CA MET A 116 5.74 -10.67 -10.16
C MET A 116 6.83 -11.74 -10.04
N SER A 117 7.49 -12.13 -11.13
CA SER A 117 8.59 -13.10 -11.08
C SER A 117 9.80 -12.57 -10.30
N HIS A 118 9.96 -11.25 -10.25
CA HIS A 118 10.98 -10.58 -9.47
C HIS A 118 10.71 -10.61 -7.95
N TYR A 119 9.43 -10.64 -7.54
CA TYR A 119 9.03 -10.60 -6.14
C TYR A 119 8.68 -11.96 -5.52
N ILE A 120 8.20 -12.91 -6.33
CA ILE A 120 7.70 -14.21 -5.86
C ILE A 120 8.65 -15.34 -6.25
N ASP A 121 9.10 -15.37 -7.51
CA ASP A 121 9.86 -16.49 -8.03
C ASP A 121 11.36 -16.40 -7.72
N GLY A 122 11.81 -15.28 -7.15
CA GLY A 122 13.18 -15.07 -6.73
C GLY A 122 14.21 -15.08 -7.88
N ARG A 123 13.76 -14.94 -9.13
CA ARG A 123 14.65 -14.99 -10.32
C ARG A 123 15.75 -13.95 -10.23
N ASP A 124 15.36 -12.74 -9.85
CA ASP A 124 16.26 -11.61 -9.83
C ASP A 124 16.38 -10.95 -8.45
N GLN A 125 15.55 -11.33 -7.46
CA GLN A 125 15.48 -10.78 -6.09
C GLN A 125 15.26 -9.26 -5.97
N HIS A 126 15.09 -8.54 -7.08
CA HIS A 126 15.03 -7.07 -7.15
C HIS A 126 13.92 -6.62 -8.09
N PRO A 127 13.38 -5.39 -7.99
CA PRO A 127 12.30 -4.92 -8.85
C PRO A 127 12.62 -4.96 -10.35
N LEU A 128 11.60 -5.16 -11.18
CA LEU A 128 11.74 -5.02 -12.64
C LEU A 128 12.06 -3.55 -13.00
N HIS A 129 13.32 -3.27 -13.32
CA HIS A 129 13.80 -1.91 -13.63
C HIS A 129 13.07 -1.23 -14.79
N ALA A 130 12.58 -1.99 -15.77
CA ALA A 130 11.91 -1.42 -16.94
C ALA A 130 10.61 -0.66 -16.61
N SER A 131 9.92 -1.03 -15.53
CA SER A 131 8.69 -0.38 -15.09
C SER A 131 8.80 0.29 -13.72
N ALA A 132 9.82 -0.05 -12.93
CA ALA A 132 10.07 0.60 -11.64
C ALA A 132 10.40 2.09 -11.84
N TYR A 133 9.59 2.96 -11.25
CA TYR A 133 9.70 4.42 -11.40
C TYR A 133 10.22 5.09 -10.14
N ALA A 134 9.68 4.68 -8.99
CA ALA A 134 10.00 5.29 -7.70
C ALA A 134 10.04 4.25 -6.58
N TYR A 135 10.61 4.65 -5.44
CA TYR A 135 10.60 3.86 -4.21
C TYR A 135 10.27 4.74 -3.00
N SER A 136 9.79 4.12 -1.92
CA SER A 136 9.73 4.76 -0.61
C SER A 136 10.30 3.81 0.45
N GLY A 137 11.19 4.32 1.30
CA GLY A 137 11.91 3.53 2.30
C GLY A 137 13.36 3.98 2.42
N HIS A 138 14.28 3.04 2.59
CA HIS A 138 15.71 3.31 2.72
C HIS A 138 16.41 3.07 1.38
N ALA A 139 17.32 3.95 0.95
CA ALA A 139 18.06 3.69 -0.28
C ALA A 139 18.84 2.36 -0.20
N ASP A 140 18.71 1.52 -1.21
CA ASP A 140 19.48 0.28 -1.40
C ASP A 140 20.07 0.24 -2.83
N ASP A 141 20.83 -0.82 -3.14
CA ASP A 141 21.51 -0.95 -4.43
C ASP A 141 20.51 -1.01 -5.62
N TYR A 142 19.26 -1.38 -5.37
CA TYR A 142 18.22 -1.57 -6.38
C TYR A 142 17.33 -0.33 -6.55
N SER A 143 17.27 0.50 -5.53
CA SER A 143 16.50 1.74 -5.50
C SER A 143 17.34 2.97 -5.81
N SER A 144 18.68 2.85 -5.83
CA SER A 144 19.60 3.99 -6.04
C SER A 144 19.40 4.72 -7.38
N HIS A 145 18.88 4.03 -8.40
CA HIS A 145 18.55 4.59 -9.71
C HIS A 145 17.09 5.05 -9.83
N LEU A 146 16.24 4.76 -8.83
CA LEU A 146 14.84 5.12 -8.82
C LEU A 146 14.63 6.48 -8.14
N HIS A 147 13.52 7.14 -8.46
CA HIS A 147 13.15 8.36 -7.77
C HIS A 147 12.69 8.06 -6.33
N ASP A 148 13.22 8.76 -5.34
CA ASP A 148 12.60 8.78 -4.01
C ASP A 148 11.20 9.40 -4.13
N TRP A 149 10.19 8.63 -3.75
CA TRP A 149 8.78 8.98 -3.81
C TRP A 149 8.50 10.33 -3.14
N ASP A 150 9.10 10.58 -1.98
CA ASP A 150 8.87 11.81 -1.23
C ASP A 150 9.59 13.01 -1.85
N GLN A 151 10.57 12.77 -2.73
CA GLN A 151 11.32 13.80 -3.47
C GLN A 151 10.75 14.08 -4.86
N LEU A 152 9.71 13.36 -5.30
CA LEU A 152 9.03 13.70 -6.55
C LEU A 152 8.47 15.13 -6.47
N PRO A 153 8.67 15.98 -7.49
CA PRO A 153 8.17 17.36 -7.48
C PRO A 153 6.69 17.51 -7.07
N PRO A 154 5.74 16.69 -7.58
CA PRO A 154 4.33 16.78 -7.15
C PRO A 154 4.09 16.37 -5.68
N ASN A 155 4.98 15.58 -5.07
CA ASN A 155 4.83 15.10 -3.70
C ASN A 155 5.45 16.06 -2.68
N GLN A 156 6.51 16.78 -3.05
CA GLN A 156 7.12 17.82 -2.21
C GLN A 156 6.17 18.99 -1.90
N LEU A 157 5.17 19.22 -2.76
CA LEU A 157 4.16 20.26 -2.56
C LEU A 157 3.04 19.83 -1.60
N GLN A 158 2.97 18.55 -1.23
CA GLN A 158 1.90 18.00 -0.38
C GLN A 158 2.28 18.08 1.10
N LYS A 159 1.39 18.63 1.93
CA LYS A 159 1.52 18.57 3.38
C LYS A 159 0.87 17.30 3.90
N LYS A 160 1.68 16.32 4.33
CA LYS A 160 1.18 15.11 5.00
C LYS A 160 0.55 15.50 6.33
N ILE A 161 -0.66 15.01 6.59
CA ILE A 161 -1.29 15.09 7.91
C ILE A 161 -0.70 13.91 8.70
N LEU A 162 0.23 14.20 9.61
CA LEU A 162 0.85 13.21 10.52
C LEU A 162 0.04 13.08 11.80
#